data_AF-A0A969ZE14-F1
#
_entry.id   AF-A0A969ZE14-F1
#
_cell.length_a   1.000
_cell.length_b   1.000
_cell.length_c   1.000
_cell.angle_alpha   90.00
_cell.angle_beta   90.00
_cell.angle_gamma   90.00
#
_symmetry.space_group_name_H-M   'P 1'
#
loop_
_entity.id
_entity.type
_entity.pdbx_description
1 polymer ?
#
loop_
_entity_poly.entity_id
_entity_poly.type
_entity_poly.pdbx_seq_one_letter_code
_entity_poly.pdbx_strand_id
1 'polypeptide(L)'
;MDKKNSFILYTDYKEHISRLDDREARRLFKAIFSHVSGEETLELGAEGAMAFSFIKAQLDRDKKKYFEICEKRRESGKLGGRPPKPKQEADDPINRYFDYLHKIREKR
;
A
#
# COMPACT_ATOMS: atom_id res chain seq x y z
N MET A 1 7.75 3.64 13.05
CA MET A 1 7.41 3.43 11.62
C MET A 1 7.93 2.06 11.26
N ASP A 2 7.05 1.14 10.89
CA ASP A 2 7.48 -0.21 10.52
C ASP A 2 8.39 -0.14 9.30
N LYS A 3 9.57 -0.76 9.44
CA LYS A 3 10.54 -0.87 8.35
C LYS A 3 9.94 -1.81 7.31
N LYS A 4 9.88 -1.39 6.04
CA LYS A 4 9.42 -2.27 4.95
C LYS A 4 10.45 -3.39 4.77
N ASN A 5 10.11 -4.60 5.20
CA ASN A 5 11.03 -5.75 5.23
C ASN A 5 11.14 -6.51 3.89
N SER A 6 10.45 -6.06 2.86
CA SER A 6 10.42 -6.72 1.56
C SER A 6 10.39 -5.72 0.41
N PHE A 7 10.89 -6.15 -0.73
CA PHE A 7 10.81 -5.44 -2.00
C PHE A 7 10.59 -6.45 -3.13
N ILE A 8 10.19 -5.94 -4.29
CA ILE A 8 9.91 -6.75 -5.48
C ILE A 8 10.94 -6.40 -6.53
N LEU A 9 11.53 -7.41 -7.16
CA LEU A 9 12.29 -7.28 -8.39
C LEU A 9 11.42 -7.78 -9.55
N TYR A 10 11.36 -7.00 -10.61
CA TYR A 10 10.54 -7.31 -11.77
C TYR A 10 11.35 -8.14 -12.76
N THR A 11 10.66 -8.99 -13.51
CA THR A 11 11.25 -9.90 -14.51
C THR A 11 11.98 -9.15 -15.62
N ASP A 12 11.59 -7.91 -15.89
CA ASP A 12 12.17 -7.05 -16.93
C ASP A 12 13.66 -6.79 -16.70
N TYR A 13 14.12 -6.87 -15.44
CA TYR A 13 15.54 -6.71 -15.11
C TYR A 13 16.40 -7.89 -15.54
N LYS A 14 15.80 -9.03 -15.92
CA LYS A 14 16.54 -10.21 -16.38
C LYS A 14 17.46 -9.87 -17.53
N GLU A 15 17.00 -9.09 -18.51
CA GLU A 15 17.83 -8.74 -19.66
C GLU A 15 19.08 -7.94 -19.26
N HIS A 16 18.93 -7.01 -18.32
CA HIS A 16 20.06 -6.22 -17.81
C HIS A 16 21.01 -7.08 -16.97
N ILE A 17 20.49 -7.94 -16.11
CA ILE A 17 21.30 -8.80 -15.22
C ILE A 17 22.03 -9.87 -16.02
N SER A 18 21.40 -10.44 -17.05
CA SER A 18 22.02 -11.47 -17.91
C SER A 18 23.20 -10.98 -18.75
N ARG A 19 23.38 -9.65 -18.89
CA ARG A 19 24.54 -9.06 -19.57
C ARG A 19 25.74 -8.87 -18.65
N LEU A 20 25.54 -8.96 -17.33
CA LEU A 20 26.60 -8.80 -16.34
C LEU A 20 27.37 -10.10 -16.17
N ASP A 21 28.65 -9.98 -15.83
CA ASP A 21 29.39 -11.12 -15.29
C ASP A 21 28.88 -11.50 -13.88
N ASP A 22 29.12 -12.75 -13.46
CA ASP A 22 28.65 -13.27 -12.18
C ASP A 22 29.14 -12.47 -10.97
N ARG A 23 30.35 -11.87 -11.05
CA ARG A 23 30.91 -11.07 -9.96
C ARG A 23 30.17 -9.76 -9.82
N GLU A 24 29.83 -9.14 -10.94
CA GLU A 24 29.12 -7.88 -11.02
C GLU A 24 27.63 -8.07 -10.68
N ALA A 25 27.00 -9.15 -11.17
CA ALA A 25 25.64 -9.52 -10.78
C ALA A 25 25.52 -9.73 -9.25
N ARG A 26 26.51 -10.41 -8.65
CA ARG A 26 26.57 -10.55 -7.18
C ARG A 26 26.76 -9.21 -6.47
N ARG A 27 27.58 -8.29 -6.99
CA ARG A 27 27.76 -6.95 -6.41
C ARG A 27 26.47 -6.14 -6.51
N LEU A 28 25.82 -6.17 -7.67
CA LEU A 28 24.52 -5.53 -7.90
C LEU A 28 23.48 -6.03 -6.88
N PHE A 29 23.41 -7.34 -6.66
CA PHE A 29 22.48 -7.92 -5.69
C PHE A 29 22.74 -7.40 -4.27
N LYS A 30 24.01 -7.35 -3.84
CA LYS A 30 24.38 -6.75 -2.55
C LYS A 30 24.01 -5.27 -2.47
N ALA A 31 24.29 -4.50 -3.51
CA ALA A 31 23.96 -3.07 -3.58
C ALA A 31 22.44 -2.80 -3.46
N ILE A 32 21.61 -3.66 -4.06
CA ILE A 32 20.14 -3.59 -3.92
C ILE A 32 19.71 -3.75 -2.46
N PHE A 33 20.26 -4.75 -1.75
CA PHE A 33 19.95 -4.94 -0.33
C PHE A 33 20.43 -3.76 0.52
N SER A 34 21.65 -3.29 0.30
CA SER A 34 22.19 -2.14 1.03
C SER A 34 21.32 -0.89 0.85
N HIS A 35 20.86 -0.62 -0.38
CA HIS A 35 19.96 0.50 -0.67
C HIS A 35 18.62 0.41 0.08
N VAL A 36 18.01 -0.78 0.12
CA VAL A 36 16.72 -0.97 0.81
C VAL A 36 16.89 -0.92 2.33
N SER A 37 17.98 -1.45 2.86
CA SER A 37 18.31 -1.47 4.29
C SER A 37 18.73 -0.10 4.84
N GLY A 38 19.17 0.80 3.96
CA GLY A 38 19.75 2.11 4.32
C GLY A 38 21.23 2.04 4.69
N GLU A 39 21.93 1.02 4.21
CA GLU A 39 23.37 0.82 4.38
C GLU A 39 24.14 1.50 3.25
N GLU A 40 25.46 1.61 3.41
CA GLU A 40 26.34 2.14 2.37
C GLU A 40 26.26 1.29 1.10
N THR A 41 26.10 1.95 -0.04
CA THR A 41 25.96 1.27 -1.33
C THR A 41 27.35 0.89 -1.83
N LEU A 42 27.53 -0.38 -2.21
CA LEU A 42 28.78 -0.85 -2.79
C LEU A 42 29.02 -0.17 -4.14
N GLU A 43 30.29 0.11 -4.44
CA GLU A 43 30.68 0.51 -5.78
C GLU A 43 30.39 -0.61 -6.79
N LEU A 44 29.93 -0.21 -7.97
CA LEU A 44 29.64 -1.08 -9.12
C LEU A 44 30.44 -0.58 -10.32
N GLY A 45 30.80 -1.49 -11.22
CA GLY A 45 31.26 -1.16 -12.56
C GLY A 45 30.16 -0.48 -13.38
N ALA A 46 30.51 0.08 -14.54
CA ALA A 46 29.58 0.89 -15.34
C ALA A 46 28.26 0.17 -15.68
N GLU A 47 28.33 -1.10 -16.08
CA GLU A 47 27.14 -1.90 -16.42
C GLU A 47 26.27 -2.20 -15.20
N GLY A 48 26.90 -2.59 -14.08
CA GLY A 48 26.22 -2.82 -12.81
C GLY A 48 25.56 -1.56 -12.28
N ALA A 49 26.24 -0.42 -12.36
CA ALA A 49 25.73 0.89 -11.95
C ALA A 49 24.52 1.31 -12.82
N MET A 50 24.56 1.06 -14.12
CA MET A 50 23.44 1.33 -15.02
C MET A 50 22.22 0.45 -14.66
N ALA A 51 22.41 -0.86 -14.51
CA ALA A 51 21.34 -1.76 -14.08
C ALA A 51 20.76 -1.37 -12.71
N PHE A 52 21.64 -1.02 -11.76
CA PHE A 52 21.26 -0.54 -10.45
C PHE A 52 20.44 0.75 -10.51
N SER A 53 20.77 1.69 -11.41
CA SER A 53 20.03 2.95 -11.53
C SER A 53 18.54 2.74 -11.87
N PHE A 54 18.23 1.80 -12.76
CA PHE A 54 16.86 1.45 -13.13
C PHE A 54 16.11 0.81 -11.95
N ILE A 55 16.75 -0.17 -11.30
CA ILE A 55 16.18 -0.88 -10.16
C ILE A 55 15.95 0.08 -9.00
N LYS A 56 16.94 0.91 -8.65
CA LYS A 56 16.87 1.93 -7.60
C LYS A 56 15.71 2.89 -7.83
N ALA A 57 15.54 3.40 -9.05
CA ALA A 57 14.45 4.30 -9.38
C ALA A 57 13.07 3.65 -9.13
N GLN A 58 12.92 2.35 -9.44
CA GLN A 58 11.69 1.63 -9.16
C GLN A 58 11.48 1.36 -7.66
N LEU A 59 12.54 0.96 -6.95
CA LEU A 59 12.49 0.74 -5.49
C LEU A 59 12.07 2.01 -4.75
N ASP A 60 12.61 3.16 -5.16
CA ASP A 60 12.28 4.46 -4.57
C ASP A 60 10.81 4.82 -4.81
N ARG A 61 10.29 4.58 -6.03
CA ARG A 61 8.85 4.74 -6.34
C ARG A 61 7.97 3.82 -5.50
N ASP A 62 8.32 2.55 -5.40
CA ASP A 62 7.55 1.54 -4.65
C ASP A 62 7.59 1.79 -3.14
N LYS A 63 8.69 2.35 -2.63
CA LYS A 63 8.83 2.80 -1.24
C LYS A 63 7.95 4.00 -0.97
N LYS A 64 7.97 5.02 -1.84
CA LYS A 64 7.10 6.20 -1.73
C LYS A 64 5.62 5.82 -1.75
N LYS A 65 5.21 5.01 -2.74
CA LYS A 65 3.82 4.53 -2.86
C LYS A 65 3.37 3.75 -1.62
N TYR A 66 4.24 2.91 -1.06
CA TYR A 66 3.93 2.19 0.18
C TYR A 66 3.65 3.15 1.35
N PHE A 67 4.53 4.13 1.57
CA PHE A 67 4.33 5.10 2.65
C PHE A 67 3.06 5.94 2.47
N GLU A 68 2.77 6.40 1.25
CA GLU A 68 1.53 7.13 0.96
C GLU A 68 0.28 6.29 1.28
N ILE A 69 0.27 5.00 0.93
CA ILE A 69 -0.84 4.09 1.24
C ILE A 69 -0.96 3.89 2.75
N CYS A 70 0.16 3.67 3.45
CA CYS A 70 0.18 3.52 4.91
C CYS A 70 -0.38 4.76 5.61
N GLU A 71 0.03 5.96 5.18
CA GLU A 71 -0.48 7.22 5.74
C GLU A 71 -1.98 7.40 5.47
N LYS A 72 -2.45 7.20 4.23
CA LYS A 72 -3.89 7.27 3.92
C LYS A 72 -4.73 6.27 4.74
N ARG A 73 -4.23 5.05 4.94
CA ARG A 73 -4.89 4.04 5.77
C ARG A 73 -4.88 4.44 7.24
N ARG A 74 -3.79 5.01 7.74
CA ARG A 74 -3.69 5.55 9.10
C ARG A 74 -4.71 6.66 9.32
N GLU A 75 -4.83 7.60 8.39
CA GLU A 75 -5.84 8.68 8.44
C GLU A 75 -7.26 8.15 8.38
N SER A 76 -7.54 7.22 7.46
CA SER A 76 -8.87 6.59 7.35
C SER A 76 -9.24 5.80 8.62
N GLY A 77 -8.25 5.13 9.24
CA GLY A 77 -8.42 4.45 10.51
C GLY A 77 -8.75 5.40 11.67
N LYS A 78 -8.12 6.58 11.73
CA LYS A 78 -8.41 7.62 12.72
C LYS A 78 -9.85 8.15 12.61
N LEU A 79 -10.36 8.26 11.39
CA LEU A 79 -11.73 8.72 11.11
C LEU A 79 -12.81 7.66 11.42
N GLY A 80 -12.40 6.42 11.72
CA GLY A 80 -13.30 5.33 12.06
C GLY A 80 -13.94 4.71 10.81
N GLY A 81 -13.47 3.52 10.41
CA GLY A 81 -14.04 2.76 9.29
C GLY A 81 -15.36 2.04 9.62
N ARG A 82 -15.93 2.27 10.82
CA ARG A 82 -17.19 1.65 11.22
C ARG A 82 -18.33 2.41 10.55
N PRO A 83 -19.20 1.73 9.78
CA PRO A 83 -20.40 2.37 9.25
C PRO A 83 -21.17 3.05 10.38
N PRO A 84 -21.73 4.25 10.15
CA PRO A 84 -22.57 4.89 11.15
C PRO A 84 -23.67 3.90 11.57
N LYS A 85 -23.92 3.82 12.89
CA LYS A 85 -25.04 3.01 13.37
C LYS A 85 -26.30 3.48 12.63
N PRO A 86 -27.16 2.57 12.14
CA PRO A 86 -28.45 2.99 11.60
C PRO A 86 -29.11 3.87 12.65
N LYS A 87 -29.54 5.08 12.25
CA LYS A 87 -30.38 5.91 13.10
C LYS A 87 -31.60 5.06 13.42
N GLN A 88 -31.73 4.59 14.66
CA GLN A 88 -33.04 4.18 15.14
C GLN A 88 -33.90 5.43 14.98
N GLU A 89 -34.94 5.36 14.14
CA GLU A 89 -35.99 6.37 14.16
C GLU A 89 -36.38 6.53 15.63
N ALA A 90 -36.30 7.76 16.14
CA ALA A 90 -36.76 8.03 17.48
C ALA A 90 -38.20 7.54 17.54
N ASP A 91 -38.52 6.77 18.58
CA ASP A 91 -39.83 6.20 18.81
C ASP A 91 -40.82 7.33 19.13
N ASP A 92 -41.22 8.05 18.09
CA ASP A 92 -42.03 9.25 18.17
C ASP A 92 -43.52 8.87 18.32
N PRO A 93 -44.22 9.40 19.34
CA PRO A 93 -45.62 9.08 19.58
C PRO A 93 -46.53 9.35 18.38
N ILE A 94 -46.19 10.31 17.52
CA ILE A 94 -46.99 10.67 16.34
C ILE A 94 -46.84 9.59 15.26
N ASN A 95 -45.62 9.09 15.02
CA ASN A 95 -45.40 7.98 14.08
C ASN A 95 -46.16 6.72 14.51
N ARG A 96 -46.14 6.39 15.81
CA ARG A 96 -46.94 5.27 16.36
C ARG A 96 -48.44 5.42 16.13
N TYR A 97 -48.95 6.65 16.24
CA TYR A 97 -50.36 6.94 16.01
C TYR A 97 -50.74 6.76 14.53
N PHE A 98 -49.90 7.24 13.60
CA PHE A 98 -50.12 7.05 12.17
C PHE A 98 -50.10 5.57 11.76
N ASP A 99 -49.16 4.78 12.27
CA ASP A 99 -49.11 3.33 12.03
C ASP A 99 -50.37 2.59 12.53
N TYR A 100 -50.88 3.00 13.70
CA TYR A 100 -52.12 2.47 14.25
C TYR A 100 -53.31 2.75 13.34
N LEU A 101 -53.44 4.00 12.86
CA LEU A 101 -54.53 4.38 11.94
C LEU A 101 -54.46 3.64 10.61
N HIS A 102 -53.25 3.40 10.08
CA HIS A 102 -53.06 2.66 8.83
C HIS A 102 -53.52 1.21 8.96
N LYS A 103 -53.16 0.54 10.06
CA LYS A 103 -53.60 -0.84 10.36
C LYS A 103 -55.12 -0.99 10.50
N ILE A 104 -55.80 0.03 11.00
CA ILE A 104 -57.27 0.02 11.11
C ILE A 104 -57.92 0.17 9.75
N ARG A 105 -57.30 0.94 8.84
CA ARG A 105 -57.79 1.16 7.47
C ARG A 105 -57.64 -0.07 6.58
N GLU A 106 -56.55 -0.84 6.71
CA GLU A 106 -56.35 -2.08 5.94
C GLU A 106 -57.21 -3.27 6.41
N LYS A 107 -57.77 -3.20 7.62
CA LYS A 107 -58.66 -4.24 8.18
C LYS A 107 -60.15 -4.02 7.86
N ARG A 108 -60.48 -3.04 7.03
CA ARG A 108 -61.82 -2.80 6.49
C ARG A 108 -61.85 -3.17 5.02
#